data_AF-A0A956ND10-F1
#
_entry.id   AF-A0A956ND10-F1
#
_cell.length_a   1.000
_cell.length_b   1.000
_cell.length_c   1.000
_cell.angle_alpha   90.00
_cell.angle_beta   90.00
_cell.angle_gamma   90.00
#
_symmetry.space_group_name_H-M   'P 1'
#
loop_
_entity.id
_entity.type
_entity.pdbx_description
1 polymer ?
#
loop_
_entity_poly.entity_id
_entity_poly.type
_entity_poly.pdbx_seq_one_letter_code
_entity_poly.pdbx_strand_id
1 'polypeptide(L)'
;MSMSQTFLMMIGVGGFFIVLAFPLIRRQVPPNQWYGLRLAATEDNEWVWYEANVKLGKAMLVLGSAVSLTTIVGPLIPGTTELQYFLATHGVFVVGGFFCLVWTMMKMVATQEEYERRVRNGESVEPVKSDDGADQP
;
A
#
# COMPACT_ATOMS: atom_id res chain seq x y z
N MET A 1 -3.71 -24.19 14.03
CA MET A 1 -4.69 -23.18 13.60
C MET A 1 -5.51 -23.85 12.51
N SER A 2 -6.83 -23.91 12.65
CA SER A 2 -7.66 -24.61 11.65
C SER A 2 -7.72 -23.83 10.34
N MET A 3 -8.05 -24.51 9.24
CA MET A 3 -8.26 -23.86 7.94
C MET A 3 -9.28 -22.71 8.01
N SER A 4 -10.37 -22.87 8.77
CA SER A 4 -11.39 -21.83 8.95
C SER A 4 -10.87 -20.60 9.70
N GLN A 5 -10.05 -20.78 10.74
CA GLN A 5 -9.42 -19.69 11.46
C GLN A 5 -8.44 -18.92 10.58
N THR A 6 -7.60 -19.63 9.83
CA THR A 6 -6.67 -19.01 8.86
C THR A 6 -7.42 -18.24 7.79
N PHE A 7 -8.53 -18.79 7.26
CA PHE A 7 -9.37 -18.10 6.29
C PHE A 7 -9.90 -16.77 6.83
N LEU A 8 -10.56 -16.78 7.99
CA LEU A 8 -11.16 -15.58 8.58
C LEU A 8 -10.13 -14.49 8.88
N MET A 9 -8.96 -14.88 9.40
CA MET A 9 -7.91 -13.91 9.70
C MET A 9 -7.31 -13.32 8.42
N MET A 10 -6.95 -14.16 7.45
CA MET A 10 -6.25 -13.70 6.24
C MET A 10 -7.17 -12.94 5.28
N ILE A 11 -8.46 -13.30 5.20
CA ILE A 11 -9.41 -12.51 4.39
C ILE A 11 -9.63 -11.13 5.00
N GLY A 12 -9.66 -11.04 6.34
CA GLY A 12 -9.71 -9.77 7.06
C GLY A 12 -8.47 -8.92 6.81
N VAL A 13 -7.28 -9.52 6.88
CA VAL A 13 -6.01 -8.83 6.57
C VAL A 13 -5.98 -8.33 5.12
N GLY A 14 -6.31 -9.18 4.15
CA GLY A 14 -6.34 -8.78 2.74
C GLY A 14 -7.33 -7.64 2.47
N GLY A 15 -8.55 -7.76 2.99
CA GLY A 15 -9.58 -6.73 2.90
C GLY A 15 -9.16 -5.41 3.56
N PHE A 16 -8.54 -5.47 4.74
CA PHE A 16 -8.03 -4.29 5.45
C PHE A 16 -7.00 -3.53 4.61
N PHE A 17 -6.03 -4.21 4.01
CA PHE A 17 -5.04 -3.58 3.13
C PHE A 17 -5.67 -2.94 1.89
N ILE A 18 -6.67 -3.60 1.29
CA ILE A 18 -7.41 -3.05 0.14
C ILE A 18 -8.16 -1.77 0.54
N VAL A 19 -8.86 -1.78 1.68
CA VAL A 19 -9.61 -0.62 2.17
C VAL A 19 -8.67 0.55 2.43
N LEU A 20 -7.54 0.31 3.10
CA LEU A 20 -6.52 1.34 3.33
C LEU A 20 -5.81 1.77 2.04
N ALA A 21 -5.77 0.98 0.98
CA ALA A 21 -5.12 1.42 -0.25
C ALA A 21 -5.86 2.59 -0.92
N PHE A 22 -7.20 2.58 -0.85
CA PHE A 22 -8.04 3.51 -1.62
C PHE A 22 -7.83 5.00 -1.31
N PRO A 23 -7.90 5.47 -0.05
CA PRO A 23 -7.74 6.90 0.23
C PRO A 23 -6.33 7.41 -0.13
N LEU A 24 -5.31 6.56 -0.02
CA LEU A 24 -3.94 6.89 -0.43
C LEU A 24 -3.81 7.00 -1.96
N ILE A 25 -4.37 6.06 -2.72
CA ILE A 25 -4.35 6.08 -4.19
C ILE A 25 -5.11 7.30 -4.73
N ARG A 26 -6.21 7.68 -4.07
CA ARG A 26 -7.02 8.84 -4.45
C ARG A 26 -6.46 10.18 -3.96
N ARG A 27 -5.32 10.20 -3.26
CA ARG A 27 -4.72 11.43 -2.71
C ARG A 27 -5.70 12.21 -1.83
N GLN A 28 -6.57 11.51 -1.11
CA GLN A 28 -7.60 12.11 -0.26
C GLN A 28 -7.10 12.44 1.15
N VAL A 29 -5.89 12.00 1.49
CA VAL A 29 -5.36 12.13 2.84
C VAL A 29 -4.20 13.10 2.83
N PRO A 30 -4.36 14.29 3.45
CA PRO A 30 -3.28 15.25 3.55
C PRO A 30 -2.15 14.72 4.47
N PRO A 31 -0.97 15.36 4.43
CA PRO A 31 0.13 15.08 5.36
C PRO A 31 -0.37 15.02 6.80
N ASN A 32 -0.17 13.89 7.47
CA ASN A 32 -0.68 13.64 8.81
C ASN A 32 0.25 12.73 9.62
N GLN A 33 -0.02 12.63 10.92
CA GLN A 33 0.84 11.91 11.86
C GLN A 33 0.49 10.42 12.09
N TRP A 34 -0.48 9.84 11.39
CA TRP A 34 -0.98 8.50 11.73
C TRP A 34 -1.05 7.55 10.55
N TYR A 35 -1.04 8.09 9.33
CA TYR A 35 -1.47 7.34 8.17
C TYR A 35 -0.70 7.72 6.92
N GLY A 36 -0.33 6.71 6.15
CA GLY A 36 0.54 6.83 4.99
C GLY A 36 2.00 6.60 5.32
N LEU A 37 2.86 6.79 4.33
CA LEU A 37 4.30 6.69 4.49
C LEU A 37 4.85 7.99 5.09
N ARG A 38 5.38 7.88 6.30
CA ARG A 38 5.93 9.00 7.07
C ARG A 38 7.45 8.88 7.15
N LEU A 39 8.12 9.48 6.18
CA LEU A 39 9.55 9.75 6.21
C LEU A 39 9.73 11.26 6.36
N ALA A 40 10.84 11.72 6.96
CA ALA A 40 11.11 13.16 7.08
C ALA A 40 10.92 13.89 5.74
N ALA A 41 11.41 13.28 4.67
CA ALA A 41 11.33 13.81 3.32
C ALA A 41 9.91 13.83 2.71
N THR A 42 8.93 13.09 3.24
CA THR A 42 7.50 13.19 2.85
C THR A 42 6.72 14.18 3.68
N GLU A 43 7.15 14.48 4.91
CA GLU A 43 6.45 15.44 5.77
C GLU A 43 6.77 16.88 5.37
N ASP A 44 7.96 17.13 4.85
CA ASP A 44 8.41 18.47 4.46
C ASP A 44 7.81 18.97 3.13
N ASN A 45 7.23 18.08 2.32
CA ASN A 45 6.73 18.43 0.99
C ASN A 45 5.46 17.66 0.60
N GLU A 46 4.39 18.39 0.31
CA GLU A 46 3.08 17.84 -0.03
C GLU A 46 3.05 17.07 -1.37
N TRP A 47 3.81 17.52 -2.37
CA TRP A 47 3.92 16.78 -3.63
C TRP A 47 4.57 15.42 -3.41
N VAL A 48 5.67 15.39 -2.65
CA VAL A 48 6.34 14.14 -2.28
C VAL A 48 5.38 13.26 -1.47
N TRP A 49 4.67 13.81 -0.49
CA TRP A 49 3.68 13.09 0.31
C TRP A 49 2.69 12.33 -0.57
N TYR A 50 2.03 12.99 -1.52
CA TYR A 50 1.01 12.34 -2.35
C TYR A 50 1.61 11.33 -3.32
N GLU A 51 2.74 11.63 -3.97
CA GLU A 51 3.37 10.69 -4.90
C GLU A 51 3.87 9.43 -4.17
N ALA A 52 4.46 9.61 -3.00
CA ALA A 52 4.86 8.55 -2.09
C ALA A 52 3.69 7.65 -1.70
N ASN A 53 2.62 8.27 -1.24
CA ASN A 53 1.47 7.58 -0.69
C ASN A 53 0.64 6.88 -1.76
N VAL A 54 0.55 7.41 -2.98
CA VAL A 54 -0.05 6.68 -4.11
C VAL A 54 0.72 5.39 -4.40
N LYS A 55 2.05 5.42 -4.37
CA LYS A 55 2.89 4.22 -4.58
C LYS A 55 2.70 3.21 -3.45
N LEU A 56 2.66 3.67 -2.19
CA LEU A 56 2.33 2.82 -1.04
C LEU A 56 0.95 2.19 -1.19
N GLY A 57 -0.07 2.99 -1.48
CA GLY A 57 -1.45 2.52 -1.66
C GLY A 57 -1.56 1.47 -2.76
N LYS A 58 -0.90 1.67 -3.92
CA LYS A 58 -0.85 0.65 -4.98
C LYS A 58 -0.21 -0.66 -4.50
N ALA A 59 0.88 -0.59 -3.74
CA ALA A 59 1.51 -1.78 -3.18
C ALA A 59 0.57 -2.50 -2.17
N MET A 60 -0.12 -1.76 -1.32
CA MET A 60 -1.12 -2.30 -0.39
C MET A 60 -2.28 -2.96 -1.12
N LEU A 61 -2.77 -2.36 -2.21
CA LEU A 61 -3.84 -2.92 -3.03
C LEU A 61 -3.42 -4.25 -3.66
N VAL A 62 -2.21 -4.31 -4.24
CA VAL A 62 -1.67 -5.53 -4.85
C VAL A 62 -1.47 -6.62 -3.80
N LEU A 63 -0.85 -6.30 -2.67
CA LEU A 63 -0.62 -7.26 -1.60
C LEU A 63 -1.94 -7.79 -1.02
N GLY A 64 -2.85 -6.89 -0.66
CA GLY A 64 -4.16 -7.24 -0.13
C GLY A 64 -4.96 -8.11 -1.09
N SER A 65 -4.95 -7.78 -2.39
CA SER A 65 -5.61 -8.58 -3.43
C SER A 65 -4.97 -9.97 -3.57
N ALA A 66 -3.64 -10.08 -3.54
CA ALA A 66 -2.93 -11.35 -3.64
C ALA A 66 -3.21 -12.25 -2.42
N VAL A 67 -3.24 -11.67 -1.22
CA VAL A 67 -3.60 -12.38 0.02
C VAL A 67 -5.06 -12.85 -0.06
N SER A 68 -6.00 -11.96 -0.36
CA SER A 68 -7.42 -12.32 -0.50
C SER A 68 -7.65 -13.40 -1.54
N LEU A 69 -6.99 -13.31 -2.71
CA LEU A 69 -7.09 -14.31 -3.76
C LEU A 69 -6.57 -15.67 -3.29
N THR A 70 -5.39 -15.72 -2.66
CA THR A 70 -4.81 -16.97 -2.15
C THR A 70 -5.68 -17.60 -1.06
N THR A 71 -6.23 -16.77 -0.18
CA THR A 71 -7.18 -17.18 0.88
C THR A 71 -8.48 -17.74 0.31
N ILE A 72 -9.03 -17.14 -0.75
CA ILE A 72 -10.27 -17.62 -1.38
C ILE A 72 -10.02 -18.90 -2.19
N VAL A 73 -8.92 -18.96 -2.95
CA VAL A 73 -8.63 -20.08 -3.86
C VAL A 73 -8.13 -21.32 -3.13
N GLY A 74 -7.33 -21.17 -2.07
CA GLY A 74 -6.70 -22.30 -1.37
C GLY A 74 -7.67 -23.42 -0.94
N PRO A 75 -8.79 -23.12 -0.26
CA PRO A 75 -9.77 -24.12 0.16
C PRO A 75 -10.52 -24.78 -1.01
N LEU A 76 -10.49 -24.20 -2.21
CA LEU A 76 -11.15 -24.73 -3.41
C LEU A 76 -10.30 -25.79 -4.13
N ILE A 77 -9.01 -25.92 -3.78
CA ILE A 77 -8.09 -26.88 -4.40
C ILE A 77 -8.18 -28.22 -3.67
N PRO A 78 -8.64 -29.31 -4.33
CA PRO A 78 -8.74 -30.63 -3.71
C PRO A 78 -7.37 -31.14 -3.24
N GLY A 79 -7.33 -31.73 -2.05
CA GLY A 79 -6.10 -32.29 -1.47
C GLY A 79 -5.19 -31.29 -0.74
N THR A 80 -5.58 -30.01 -0.69
CA THR A 80 -4.86 -29.01 0.11
C THR A 80 -4.95 -29.33 1.60
N THR A 81 -3.80 -29.57 2.22
CA THR A 81 -3.70 -29.77 3.68
C THR A 81 -3.75 -28.44 4.43
N GLU A 82 -4.08 -28.46 5.72
CA GLU A 82 -4.09 -27.25 6.55
C GLU A 82 -2.71 -26.56 6.58
N LEU A 83 -1.63 -27.35 6.64
CA LEU A 83 -0.27 -26.81 6.64
C LEU A 83 0.07 -26.11 5.32
N GLN A 84 -0.26 -26.72 4.18
CA GLN A 84 -0.03 -26.11 2.87
C GLN A 84 -0.79 -24.79 2.73
N TYR A 85 -2.05 -24.78 3.14
CA TYR A 85 -2.88 -23.57 3.11
C TYR A 85 -2.30 -22.47 4.00
N PHE A 86 -1.95 -22.80 5.24
CA PHE A 86 -1.34 -21.87 6.19
C PHE A 86 -0.05 -21.26 5.64
N LEU A 87 0.86 -22.10 5.13
CA LEU A 87 2.13 -21.66 4.57
C LEU A 87 1.95 -20.81 3.32
N ALA A 88 1.00 -21.15 2.44
CA ALA A 88 0.73 -20.39 1.23
C ALA A 88 0.22 -18.98 1.56
N THR A 89 -0.81 -18.85 2.40
CA THR A 89 -1.39 -17.52 2.70
C THR A 89 -0.42 -16.63 3.48
N HIS A 90 0.27 -17.17 4.48
CA HIS A 90 1.25 -16.40 5.26
C HIS A 90 2.53 -16.12 4.45
N GLY A 91 2.94 -17.07 3.61
CA GLY A 91 4.06 -16.89 2.69
C GLY A 91 3.81 -15.73 1.73
N VAL A 92 2.64 -15.68 1.10
CA VAL A 92 2.24 -14.55 0.23
C VAL A 92 2.25 -13.23 1.01
N PHE A 93 1.70 -13.20 2.23
CA PHE A 93 1.70 -12.00 3.04
C PHE A 93 3.11 -11.52 3.43
N VAL A 94 3.96 -12.41 3.96
CA VAL A 94 5.29 -12.06 4.46
C VAL A 94 6.24 -11.74 3.32
N VAL A 95 6.34 -12.63 2.33
CA VAL A 95 7.25 -12.46 1.20
C VAL A 95 6.77 -11.34 0.28
N GLY A 96 5.48 -11.34 -0.06
CA GLY A 96 4.87 -10.27 -0.85
C GLY A 96 4.95 -8.91 -0.15
N GLY A 97 4.73 -8.88 1.17
CA GLY A 97 4.87 -7.67 1.99
C GLY A 97 6.28 -7.13 1.99
N PHE A 98 7.29 -8.00 2.15
CA PHE A 98 8.70 -7.62 2.06
C PHE A 98 9.03 -7.04 0.68
N PHE A 99 8.63 -7.70 -0.41
CA PHE A 99 8.86 -7.19 -1.77
C PHE A 99 8.16 -5.85 -2.01
N CYS A 100 6.91 -5.71 -1.57
CA CYS A 100 6.16 -4.46 -1.65
C CYS A 100 6.84 -3.33 -0.86
N LEU A 101 7.38 -3.63 0.32
CA LEU A 101 8.09 -2.66 1.15
C LEU A 101 9.40 -2.23 0.47
N VAL A 102 10.21 -3.17 0.00
CA VAL A 102 11.46 -2.84 -0.71
C VAL A 102 11.16 -2.04 -1.98
N TRP A 103 10.15 -2.47 -2.75
CA TRP A 103 9.74 -1.78 -3.97
C TRP A 103 9.25 -0.35 -3.70
N THR A 104 8.41 -0.15 -2.67
CA THR A 104 7.96 1.19 -2.27
C THR A 104 9.14 2.04 -1.82
N MET A 105 10.05 1.52 -0.98
CA MET A 105 11.26 2.23 -0.55
C MET A 105 12.16 2.66 -1.73
N MET A 106 12.40 1.77 -2.70
CA MET A 106 13.17 2.13 -3.90
C MET A 106 12.46 3.22 -4.71
N LYS A 107 11.14 3.09 -4.90
CA LYS A 107 10.35 4.09 -5.62
C LYS A 107 10.23 5.41 -4.87
N MET A 108 10.42 5.41 -3.56
CA MET A 108 10.46 6.58 -2.70
C MET A 108 11.74 7.36 -2.86
N VAL A 109 12.88 6.68 -2.84
CA VAL A 109 14.17 7.31 -3.16
C VAL A 109 14.12 7.93 -4.55
N ALA A 110 13.55 7.22 -5.53
CA ALA A 110 13.36 7.78 -6.87
C ALA A 110 12.40 9.00 -6.89
N THR A 111 11.37 9.06 -6.04
CA THR A 111 10.50 10.25 -5.92
C THR A 111 11.29 11.45 -5.41
N GLN A 112 12.16 11.23 -4.43
CA GLN A 112 13.01 12.28 -3.85
C GLN A 112 13.99 12.81 -4.88
N GLU A 113 14.71 11.92 -5.56
CA GLU A 113 15.64 12.29 -6.62
C GLU A 113 14.93 13.05 -7.76
N GLU A 114 13.71 12.66 -8.11
CA GLU A 114 12.90 13.37 -9.11
C GLU A 114 12.51 14.77 -8.62
N TYR A 115 12.06 14.90 -7.37
CA TYR A 115 11.76 16.21 -6.77
C TYR A 115 12.98 17.12 -6.78
N GLU A 116 14.12 16.65 -6.27
CA GLU A 116 15.37 17.40 -6.25
C GLU A 116 15.83 17.78 -7.67
N ARG A 117 15.67 16.88 -8.65
CA ARG A 117 15.99 17.15 -10.05
C ARG A 117 15.12 18.27 -10.62
N ARG A 118 13.81 18.25 -10.36
CA ARG A 118 12.87 19.29 -10.85
C ARG A 118 13.22 20.65 -10.24
N VAL A 119 13.45 20.70 -8.93
CA VAL A 119 13.89 21.92 -8.23
C VAL A 119 15.21 22.44 -8.79
N ARG A 120 16.20 21.56 -8.99
CA ARG A 120 17.50 21.93 -9.58
C ARG A 120 17.38 22.52 -11.00
N ASN A 121 16.42 22.02 -11.79
CA ASN A 121 16.15 22.52 -13.14
C ASN A 121 15.33 23.81 -13.17
N GLY A 122 14.89 24.32 -12.01
CA GLY A 122 13.98 25.47 -11.93
C GLY A 122 12.55 25.15 -12.40
N GLU A 123 12.19 23.87 -12.49
CA GLU A 123 10.83 23.44 -12.84
C GLU A 123 9.90 23.70 -11.65
N SER A 124 8.72 24.30 -11.91
CA SER A 124 7.70 24.47 -10.89
C SER A 124 7.12 23.10 -10.51
N VAL A 125 7.28 22.71 -9.25
CA VAL A 125 6.55 21.56 -8.68
C VAL A 125 5.22 22.09 -8.18
N GLU A 126 4.18 21.95 -9.00
CA GLU A 126 2.84 22.40 -8.62
C GLU A 126 2.35 21.64 -7.39
N PRO A 127 1.70 22.32 -6.43
CA PRO A 127 1.01 21.65 -5.34
C PRO A 127 -0.04 20.73 -5.94
N VAL A 128 -0.02 19.48 -5.50
CA VAL A 128 -1.04 18.50 -5.90
C VAL A 128 -2.37 19.03 -5.38
N LYS A 129 -3.31 19.35 -6.27
CA LYS A 129 -4.69 19.61 -5.87
C LYS A 129 -5.17 18.36 -5.13
N SER A 130 -5.32 18.48 -3.82
CA SER A 130 -6.12 17.53 -3.07
C SER A 130 -7.50 17.55 -3.71
N ASP A 131 -8.08 16.38 -3.96
CA ASP A 131 -9.43 16.21 -4.52
C ASP A 131 -10.48 16.52 -3.44
N ASP A 132 -10.23 17.59 -2.69
CA ASP A 132 -11.05 18.09 -1.62
C ASP A 132 -12.25 18.78 -2.27
N GLY A 133 -13.24 17.98 -2.66
CA GLY A 133 -14.62 18.43 -2.87
C GLY A 133 -15.27 18.96 -1.58
N ALA A 134 -14.48 19.51 -0.67
CA ALA A 134 -14.85 20.12 0.59
C ALA A 134 -14.31 21.56 0.64
N ASP A 135 -14.49 22.31 -0.45
CA ASP A 135 -14.75 23.73 -0.29
C ASP A 135 -16.06 23.85 0.51
N GLN A 136 -15.87 24.35 1.73
CA GLN A 136 -16.87 24.62 2.76
C GLN A 136 -18.04 25.45 2.24
N PRO A 137 -19.19 25.39 2.92
CA PRO A 137 -19.39 26.41 3.96
C PRO A 137 -19.33 25.88 5.40
#